data_AF-A0A7S1WPN7-F1
#
_entry.id   AF-A0A7S1WPN7-F1
#
_cell.length_a   1.000
_cell.length_b   1.000
_cell.length_c   1.000
_cell.angle_alpha   90.00
_cell.angle_beta   90.00
_cell.angle_gamma   90.00
#
_symmetry.space_group_name_H-M   'P 1'
#
loop_
_entity.id
_entity.type
_entity.pdbx_description
1 polymer ?
#
loop_
_entity_poly.entity_id
_entity_poly.type
_entity_poly.pdbx_seq_one_letter_code
_entity_poly.pdbx_strand_id
1 'polypeptide(L)'
;AGASRPACLRKDFVIDEYQVLEAAAYGADTVLLMVSILSQTKLRRLISCCRERGIEPLVEVVTSRELKVALDAGARVIGVNNRNLHTFELDKGRTAQIAAELKDSWKVPYGPGSTTKLLALSGLATAEDVEQCREISCSGVLVGEALMRASDPGAAILEMMGPATEQVLPVKPGAVVVKVCGVVRPEDARCAVAAGANLIGVIFAKSKRQASVEQAQAVAEVVRRFGERAAPVRAARGGDGAGALEGFAGRCGALRRACKRTPLVVGVFMDQELDEVVQRAGAAGVDAVQLHGKEGEDFVGELRRKLPDTWILKVVHLPPSSEKAETDLSALKARLESYGALCDALLLDTSVKGGPSGGTGAAFDWQVARKAQEAWGLPVIVAGGLTDTNVGELVAGVGPFGVDVASGV
;
A
#
# COMPACT_ATOMS: atom_id res chain seq x y z
N ALA A 1 10.52 -24.72 0.27
CA ALA A 1 10.14 -23.89 -0.89
C ALA A 1 9.16 -22.85 -0.36
N GLY A 2 9.56 -21.63 -0.06
CA GLY A 2 9.83 -20.56 -1.04
C GLY A 2 8.62 -19.64 -1.06
N ALA A 3 8.60 -18.64 -0.17
CA ALA A 3 7.49 -17.69 0.04
C ALA A 3 7.26 -16.70 -1.12
N SER A 4 7.42 -17.16 -2.36
CA SER A 4 7.49 -16.34 -3.58
C SER A 4 6.48 -16.73 -4.66
N ARG A 5 5.53 -17.62 -4.38
CA ARG A 5 4.44 -17.95 -5.31
C ARG A 5 3.10 -18.13 -4.58
N PRO A 6 1.96 -17.89 -5.25
CA PRO A 6 0.65 -18.27 -4.72
C PRO A 6 0.56 -19.77 -4.47
N ALA A 7 -0.30 -20.17 -3.52
CA ALA A 7 -0.65 -21.56 -3.32
C ALA A 7 -1.41 -22.10 -4.55
N CYS A 8 -1.08 -23.31 -4.99
CA CYS A 8 -1.63 -23.96 -6.16
C CYS A 8 -2.58 -25.09 -5.75
N LEU A 9 -3.86 -24.96 -6.13
CA LEU A 9 -4.87 -26.01 -5.98
C LEU A 9 -4.90 -26.90 -7.22
N ARG A 10 -4.69 -28.22 -7.06
CA ARG A 10 -5.04 -29.21 -8.09
C ARG A 10 -6.56 -29.41 -8.10
N LYS A 11 -7.24 -28.69 -8.98
CA LYS A 11 -8.69 -28.81 -9.19
C LYS A 11 -8.97 -29.85 -10.28
N ASP A 12 -9.35 -31.07 -9.89
CA ASP A 12 -9.67 -32.18 -10.79
C ASP A 12 -10.59 -33.20 -10.09
N PHE A 13 -11.09 -34.21 -10.81
CA PHE A 13 -11.83 -35.34 -10.23
C PHE A 13 -10.86 -36.37 -9.67
N VAL A 14 -10.43 -36.16 -8.42
CA VAL A 14 -9.49 -37.05 -7.72
C VAL A 14 -10.23 -38.21 -7.08
N ILE A 15 -9.94 -39.42 -7.56
CA ILE A 15 -10.56 -40.68 -7.13
C ILE A 15 -9.54 -41.73 -6.67
N ASP A 16 -8.25 -41.47 -6.80
CA ASP A 16 -7.17 -42.41 -6.45
C ASP A 16 -5.96 -41.69 -5.84
N GLU A 17 -5.26 -42.33 -4.90
CA GLU A 17 -4.05 -41.78 -4.27
C GLU A 17 -2.92 -41.53 -5.27
N TYR A 18 -2.89 -42.25 -6.39
CA TYR A 18 -1.98 -41.94 -7.48
C TYR A 18 -2.11 -40.48 -7.94
N GLN A 19 -3.34 -39.95 -8.05
CA GLN A 19 -3.56 -38.56 -8.46
C GLN A 19 -3.10 -37.56 -7.38
N VAL A 20 -3.14 -37.95 -6.10
CA VAL A 20 -2.60 -37.13 -4.99
C VAL A 20 -1.06 -37.10 -5.06
N LEU A 21 -0.43 -38.25 -5.33
CA LEU A 21 1.00 -38.37 -5.55
C LEU A 21 1.47 -37.53 -6.74
N GLU A 22 0.75 -37.64 -7.86
CA GLU A 22 0.97 -36.85 -9.06
C GLU A 22 0.88 -35.36 -8.72
N ALA A 23 -0.21 -34.91 -8.08
CA ALA A 23 -0.39 -33.51 -7.69
C ALA A 23 0.77 -32.99 -6.82
N ALA A 24 1.20 -33.77 -5.82
CA ALA A 24 2.33 -33.40 -4.96
C ALA A 24 3.65 -33.30 -5.75
N ALA A 25 3.90 -34.23 -6.68
CA ALA A 25 5.09 -34.22 -7.53
C ALA A 25 5.14 -33.00 -8.46
N TYR A 26 3.99 -32.52 -8.94
CA TYR A 26 3.86 -31.29 -9.73
C TYR A 26 3.79 -30.01 -8.88
N GLY A 27 3.93 -30.12 -7.55
CA GLY A 27 4.02 -28.96 -6.65
C GLY A 27 2.69 -28.35 -6.23
N ALA A 28 1.58 -29.11 -6.27
CA ALA A 28 0.31 -28.68 -5.70
C ALA A 28 0.40 -28.55 -4.18
N ASP A 29 -0.12 -27.45 -3.64
CA ASP A 29 -0.17 -27.20 -2.19
C ASP A 29 -1.49 -27.70 -1.56
N THR A 30 -2.50 -27.93 -2.40
CA THR A 30 -3.79 -28.50 -2.02
C THR A 30 -4.45 -29.21 -3.20
N VAL A 31 -5.39 -30.09 -2.90
CA VAL A 31 -6.10 -30.95 -3.87
C VAL A 31 -7.60 -30.89 -3.58
N LEU A 32 -8.42 -30.84 -4.64
CA LEU A 32 -9.87 -30.93 -4.51
C LEU A 32 -10.30 -32.39 -4.31
N LEU A 33 -11.07 -32.67 -3.25
CA LEU A 33 -11.71 -33.95 -3.01
C LEU A 33 -13.23 -33.74 -2.94
N MET A 34 -14.01 -34.41 -3.80
CA MET A 34 -15.45 -34.17 -3.90
C MET A 34 -16.23 -35.29 -3.23
N VAL A 35 -17.09 -34.97 -2.25
CA VAL A 35 -17.89 -36.00 -1.57
C VAL A 35 -18.90 -36.66 -2.51
N SER A 36 -19.37 -35.94 -3.53
CA SER A 36 -20.32 -36.45 -4.53
C SER A 36 -19.82 -37.63 -5.37
N ILE A 37 -18.50 -37.81 -5.49
CA ILE A 37 -17.89 -38.92 -6.27
C ILE A 37 -17.11 -39.92 -5.40
N LEU A 38 -16.99 -39.65 -4.10
CA LEU A 38 -16.16 -40.42 -3.17
C LEU A 38 -17.01 -41.06 -2.07
N SER A 39 -16.84 -42.36 -1.87
CA SER A 39 -17.35 -43.00 -0.64
C SER A 39 -16.63 -42.46 0.59
N GLN A 40 -17.27 -42.50 1.76
CA GLN A 40 -16.68 -42.05 3.02
C GLN A 40 -15.32 -42.72 3.31
N THR A 41 -15.21 -44.03 3.03
CA THR A 41 -13.95 -44.78 3.20
C THR A 41 -12.85 -44.26 2.27
N LYS A 42 -13.19 -44.01 0.99
CA LYS A 42 -12.23 -43.48 0.01
C LYS A 42 -11.84 -42.04 0.33
N LEU A 43 -12.79 -41.20 0.75
CA LEU A 43 -12.53 -39.83 1.19
C LEU A 43 -11.54 -39.78 2.37
N ARG A 44 -11.76 -40.59 3.43
CA ARG A 44 -10.83 -40.70 4.57
C ARG A 44 -9.43 -41.09 4.13
N ARG A 45 -9.33 -42.09 3.23
CA ARG A 45 -8.05 -42.58 2.72
C ARG A 45 -7.31 -41.51 1.91
N LEU A 46 -8.00 -40.77 1.05
CA LEU A 46 -7.43 -39.66 0.29
C LEU A 46 -7.02 -38.48 1.19
N ILE A 47 -7.82 -38.13 2.21
CA ILE A 47 -7.46 -37.11 3.21
C ILE A 47 -6.17 -37.51 3.94
N SER A 48 -6.03 -38.78 4.37
CA SER A 48 -4.80 -39.29 5.00
C SER A 48 -3.61 -39.16 4.05
N CYS A 49 -3.76 -39.62 2.80
CA CYS A 49 -2.72 -39.55 1.77
C CYS A 49 -2.23 -38.11 1.54
N CYS A 50 -3.14 -37.14 1.45
CA CYS A 50 -2.77 -35.72 1.34
C CYS A 50 -1.95 -35.26 2.55
N ARG A 51 -2.44 -35.53 3.77
CA ARG A 51 -1.80 -35.05 5.02
C ARG A 51 -0.43 -35.67 5.27
N GLU A 52 -0.23 -36.93 4.93
CA GLU A 52 1.09 -37.59 4.97
C GLU A 52 2.14 -36.88 4.08
N ARG A 53 1.69 -36.14 3.07
CA ARG A 53 2.54 -35.35 2.16
C ARG A 53 2.58 -33.86 2.53
N GLY A 54 2.02 -33.48 3.68
CA GLY A 54 1.94 -32.08 4.12
C GLY A 54 0.89 -31.25 3.38
N ILE A 55 -0.05 -31.90 2.69
CA ILE A 55 -1.11 -31.25 1.91
C ILE A 55 -2.41 -31.32 2.69
N GLU A 56 -3.08 -30.19 2.91
CA GLU A 56 -4.46 -30.17 3.43
C GLU A 56 -5.43 -30.06 2.24
N PRO A 57 -6.31 -31.06 2.00
CA PRO A 57 -7.22 -31.03 0.86
C PRO A 57 -8.41 -30.10 1.09
N LEU A 58 -8.90 -29.49 0.00
CA LEU A 58 -10.20 -28.83 -0.06
C LEU A 58 -11.27 -29.88 -0.33
N VAL A 59 -12.15 -30.12 0.64
CA VAL A 59 -13.23 -31.11 0.55
C VAL A 59 -14.53 -30.43 0.11
N GLU A 60 -14.98 -30.73 -1.11
CA GLU A 60 -16.18 -30.14 -1.71
C GLU A 60 -17.45 -30.90 -1.33
N VAL A 61 -18.46 -30.15 -0.88
CA VAL A 61 -19.79 -30.64 -0.50
C VAL A 61 -20.88 -29.80 -1.18
N VAL A 62 -22.03 -30.43 -1.43
CA VAL A 62 -23.22 -29.77 -1.99
C VAL A 62 -24.39 -29.79 -1.01
N THR A 63 -24.50 -30.83 -0.19
CA THR A 63 -25.66 -31.09 0.68
C THR A 63 -25.28 -31.30 2.14
N SER A 64 -26.25 -31.16 3.06
CA SER A 64 -26.10 -31.46 4.51
C SER A 64 -25.60 -32.89 4.76
N ARG A 65 -26.05 -33.84 3.94
CA ARG A 65 -25.59 -35.24 4.02
C ARG A 65 -24.11 -35.36 3.67
N GLU A 66 -23.66 -34.65 2.63
CA GLU A 66 -22.25 -34.62 2.23
C GLU A 66 -21.39 -33.90 3.27
N LEU A 67 -21.89 -32.83 3.88
CA LEU A 67 -21.24 -32.16 5.01
C LEU A 67 -20.96 -33.14 6.15
N LYS A 68 -21.95 -33.94 6.55
CA LYS A 68 -21.74 -34.98 7.56
C LYS A 68 -20.62 -35.94 7.15
N VAL A 69 -20.62 -36.42 5.91
CA VAL A 69 -19.59 -37.34 5.41
C VAL A 69 -18.20 -36.70 5.46
N ALA A 70 -18.08 -35.42 5.08
CA ALA A 70 -16.83 -34.66 5.14
C ALA A 70 -16.32 -34.50 6.58
N LEU A 71 -17.19 -34.13 7.53
CA LEU A 71 -16.86 -33.99 8.94
C LEU A 71 -16.44 -35.33 9.57
N ASP A 72 -17.20 -36.39 9.33
CA ASP A 72 -16.87 -37.76 9.77
C ASP A 72 -15.57 -38.29 9.14
N ALA A 73 -15.16 -37.74 7.98
CA ALA A 73 -13.90 -38.05 7.33
C ALA A 73 -12.73 -37.17 7.84
N GLY A 74 -13.01 -36.21 8.70
CA GLY A 74 -12.04 -35.32 9.33
C GLY A 74 -11.59 -34.16 8.43
N ALA A 75 -12.42 -33.72 7.48
CA ALA A 75 -12.12 -32.56 6.64
C ALA A 75 -11.95 -31.28 7.49
N ARG A 76 -10.90 -30.49 7.22
CA ARG A 76 -10.70 -29.17 7.85
C ARG A 76 -10.95 -28.00 6.91
N VAL A 77 -10.74 -28.18 5.60
CA VAL A 77 -11.04 -27.16 4.60
C VAL A 77 -12.23 -27.65 3.79
N ILE A 78 -13.40 -27.03 4.03
CA ILE A 78 -14.67 -27.43 3.43
C ILE A 78 -15.05 -26.39 2.38
N GLY A 79 -15.34 -26.87 1.17
CA GLY A 79 -15.83 -26.06 0.07
C GLY A 79 -17.29 -26.35 -0.23
N VAL A 80 -18.17 -25.35 -0.18
CA VAL A 80 -19.57 -25.51 -0.57
C VAL A 80 -19.75 -25.14 -2.03
N ASN A 81 -20.12 -26.12 -2.87
CA ASN A 81 -20.41 -25.87 -4.27
C ASN A 81 -21.87 -25.45 -4.46
N ASN A 82 -22.07 -24.16 -4.71
CA ASN A 82 -23.38 -23.57 -4.96
C ASN A 82 -23.99 -24.07 -6.28
N ARG A 83 -23.21 -24.68 -7.17
CA ARG A 83 -23.71 -25.30 -8.41
C ARG A 83 -23.79 -26.82 -8.23
N ASN A 84 -24.97 -27.39 -8.42
CA ASN A 84 -25.11 -28.85 -8.44
C ASN A 84 -24.54 -29.39 -9.77
N LEU A 85 -23.59 -30.32 -9.73
CA LEU A 85 -22.95 -30.85 -10.95
C LEU A 85 -23.80 -31.87 -11.72
N HIS A 86 -24.90 -32.35 -11.14
CA HIS A 86 -25.85 -33.23 -11.82
C HIS A 86 -26.96 -32.45 -12.53
N THR A 87 -27.42 -31.32 -11.96
CA THR A 87 -28.51 -30.50 -12.53
C THR A 87 -28.06 -29.17 -13.12
N PHE A 88 -26.82 -28.76 -12.85
CA PHE A 88 -26.24 -27.44 -13.17
C PHE A 88 -26.93 -26.23 -12.53
N GLU A 89 -27.94 -26.45 -11.69
CA GLU A 89 -28.65 -25.42 -10.96
C GLU A 89 -27.74 -24.74 -9.94
N LEU A 90 -27.77 -23.40 -9.96
CA LEU A 90 -27.04 -22.54 -9.06
C LEU A 90 -27.94 -22.08 -7.92
N ASP A 91 -27.52 -22.32 -6.69
CA ASP A 91 -28.19 -21.87 -5.47
C ASP A 91 -27.14 -21.23 -4.55
N LYS A 92 -27.15 -19.90 -4.47
CA LYS A 92 -26.23 -19.11 -3.63
C LYS A 92 -26.53 -19.26 -2.13
N GLY A 93 -27.73 -19.73 -1.76
CA GLY A 93 -28.14 -19.94 -0.37
C GLY A 93 -27.48 -21.16 0.30
N ARG A 94 -26.93 -22.11 -0.48
CA ARG A 94 -26.34 -23.34 0.07
C ARG A 94 -25.18 -23.08 1.01
N THR A 95 -24.30 -22.13 0.66
CA THR A 95 -23.16 -21.79 1.53
C THR A 95 -23.66 -21.32 2.91
N ALA A 96 -24.68 -20.46 2.95
CA ALA A 96 -25.27 -19.97 4.20
C ALA A 96 -25.96 -21.09 5.00
N GLN A 97 -26.65 -22.02 4.33
CA GLN A 97 -27.27 -23.18 4.99
C GLN A 97 -26.22 -24.07 5.64
N ILE A 98 -25.15 -24.43 4.93
CA ILE A 98 -24.04 -25.23 5.46
C ILE A 98 -23.32 -24.50 6.60
N ALA A 99 -23.14 -23.18 6.47
CA ALA A 99 -22.56 -22.33 7.52
C ALA A 99 -23.41 -22.35 8.81
N ALA A 100 -24.74 -22.30 8.69
CA ALA A 100 -25.66 -22.44 9.81
C ALA A 100 -25.62 -23.84 10.42
N GLU A 101 -25.58 -24.91 9.60
CA GLU A 101 -25.45 -26.28 10.10
C GLU A 101 -24.14 -26.50 10.88
N LEU A 102 -23.02 -26.01 10.37
CA LEU A 102 -21.73 -26.07 11.07
C LEU A 102 -21.81 -25.42 12.45
N LYS A 103 -22.47 -24.27 12.56
CA LYS A 103 -22.63 -23.51 13.80
C LYS A 103 -23.63 -24.17 14.76
N ASP A 104 -24.82 -24.46 14.27
CA ASP A 104 -25.99 -24.75 15.12
C ASP A 104 -26.17 -26.25 15.35
N SER A 105 -25.98 -27.07 14.31
CA SER A 105 -26.18 -28.53 14.36
C SER A 105 -24.92 -29.26 14.81
N TRP A 106 -23.77 -28.94 14.20
CA TRP A 106 -22.50 -29.64 14.45
C TRP A 106 -21.62 -28.98 15.50
N LYS A 107 -21.90 -27.71 15.84
CA LYS A 107 -21.11 -26.90 16.80
C LYS A 107 -19.62 -26.89 16.50
N VAL A 108 -19.26 -26.86 15.21
CA VAL A 108 -17.89 -26.81 14.72
C VAL A 108 -17.51 -25.35 14.51
N PRO A 109 -16.55 -24.80 15.26
CA PRO A 109 -16.03 -23.46 14.99
C PRO A 109 -15.36 -23.44 13.61
N TYR A 110 -15.78 -22.52 12.75
CA TYR A 110 -15.19 -22.31 11.43
C TYR A 110 -14.81 -20.83 11.21
N GLY A 111 -14.06 -20.56 10.16
CA GLY A 111 -13.68 -19.20 9.75
C GLY A 111 -12.18 -18.93 9.74
N PRO A 112 -11.76 -17.69 9.40
CA PRO A 112 -10.35 -17.32 9.21
C PRO A 112 -9.44 -17.62 10.42
N GLY A 113 -9.96 -17.51 11.65
CA GLY A 113 -9.22 -17.82 12.89
C GLY A 113 -9.39 -19.26 13.42
N SER A 114 -10.27 -20.06 12.82
CA SER A 114 -10.64 -21.39 13.32
C SER A 114 -9.81 -22.50 12.66
N THR A 115 -9.80 -23.71 13.22
CA THR A 115 -9.15 -24.86 12.57
C THR A 115 -9.90 -25.27 11.30
N THR A 116 -11.23 -25.20 11.32
CA THR A 116 -12.07 -25.48 10.16
C THR A 116 -12.21 -24.22 9.30
N LYS A 117 -11.95 -24.35 8.01
CA LYS A 117 -12.14 -23.30 6.99
C LYS A 117 -13.37 -23.63 6.17
N LEU A 118 -14.20 -22.63 5.92
CA LEU A 118 -15.35 -22.72 5.04
C LEU A 118 -15.09 -21.85 3.81
N LEU A 119 -15.25 -22.40 2.61
CA LEU A 119 -15.10 -21.68 1.36
C LEU A 119 -16.40 -21.78 0.55
N ALA A 120 -16.76 -20.69 -0.12
CA ALA A 120 -17.87 -20.67 -1.09
C ALA A 120 -17.33 -20.92 -2.50
N LEU A 121 -17.97 -21.81 -3.26
CA LEU A 121 -17.60 -22.14 -4.64
C LEU A 121 -18.77 -21.95 -5.59
N SER A 122 -18.44 -21.50 -6.80
CA SER A 122 -19.39 -21.30 -7.91
C SER A 122 -20.39 -20.15 -7.68
N GLY A 123 -20.76 -19.46 -8.77
CA GLY A 123 -21.79 -18.43 -8.76
C GLY A 123 -21.40 -17.09 -8.14
N LEU A 124 -20.11 -16.88 -7.86
CA LEU A 124 -19.57 -15.64 -7.32
C LEU A 124 -19.05 -14.79 -8.49
N ALA A 125 -19.61 -13.61 -8.67
CA ALA A 125 -19.25 -12.72 -9.78
C ALA A 125 -19.09 -11.25 -9.37
N THR A 126 -19.60 -10.85 -8.20
CA THR A 126 -19.61 -9.45 -7.75
C THR A 126 -18.97 -9.27 -6.38
N ALA A 127 -18.67 -8.02 -6.02
CA ALA A 127 -18.23 -7.67 -4.66
C ALA A 127 -19.27 -8.01 -3.58
N GLU A 128 -20.56 -7.85 -3.92
CA GLU A 128 -21.67 -8.21 -3.04
C GLU A 128 -21.70 -9.72 -2.74
N ASP A 129 -21.43 -10.56 -3.75
CA ASP A 129 -21.34 -12.01 -3.55
C ASP A 129 -20.22 -12.37 -2.55
N VAL A 130 -19.08 -11.68 -2.63
CA VAL A 130 -17.96 -11.88 -1.69
C VAL A 130 -18.30 -11.35 -0.30
N GLU A 131 -19.00 -10.22 -0.20
CA GLU A 131 -19.42 -9.65 1.08
C GLU A 131 -20.40 -10.55 1.81
N GLN A 132 -21.39 -11.11 1.12
CA GLN A 132 -22.30 -12.11 1.69
C GLN A 132 -21.54 -13.32 2.25
N CYS A 133 -20.44 -13.74 1.60
CA CYS A 133 -19.58 -14.81 2.11
C CYS A 133 -18.84 -14.38 3.40
N ARG A 134 -18.43 -13.11 3.51
CA ARG A 134 -17.79 -12.58 4.73
C ARG A 134 -18.75 -12.52 5.91
N GLU A 135 -19.99 -12.10 5.70
CA GLU A 135 -21.02 -12.02 6.75
C GLU A 135 -21.25 -13.37 7.43
N ILE A 136 -21.18 -14.46 6.65
CA ILE A 136 -21.28 -15.83 7.17
C ILE A 136 -19.92 -16.43 7.55
N SER A 137 -18.88 -15.62 7.76
CA SER A 137 -17.55 -16.06 8.22
C SER A 137 -16.82 -17.06 7.29
N CYS A 138 -17.07 -17.02 5.98
CA CYS A 138 -16.25 -17.77 5.04
C CYS A 138 -14.78 -17.33 5.13
N SER A 139 -13.88 -18.31 5.03
CA SER A 139 -12.43 -18.10 4.99
C SER A 139 -11.89 -17.77 3.60
N GLY A 140 -12.70 -17.99 2.56
CA GLY A 140 -12.32 -17.70 1.19
C GLY A 140 -13.42 -18.04 0.19
N VAL A 141 -13.14 -17.73 -1.07
CA VAL A 141 -14.03 -17.98 -2.21
C VAL A 141 -13.24 -18.62 -3.34
N LEU A 142 -13.88 -19.46 -4.16
CA LEU A 142 -13.31 -19.99 -5.40
C LEU A 142 -14.09 -19.44 -6.60
N VAL A 143 -13.42 -18.56 -7.35
CA VAL A 143 -13.97 -17.88 -8.53
C VAL A 143 -13.24 -18.34 -9.79
N GLY A 144 -13.98 -18.73 -10.81
CA GLY A 144 -13.43 -19.19 -12.09
C GLY A 144 -14.10 -18.52 -13.28
N GLU A 145 -15.36 -18.90 -13.56
CA GLU A 145 -16.12 -18.46 -14.74
C GLU A 145 -16.14 -16.93 -14.92
N ALA A 146 -16.39 -16.17 -13.85
CA ALA A 146 -16.42 -14.71 -13.90
C ALA A 146 -15.05 -14.10 -14.28
N LEU A 147 -13.96 -14.64 -13.71
CA LEU A 147 -12.60 -14.18 -14.01
C LEU A 147 -12.15 -14.57 -15.43
N MET A 148 -12.55 -15.75 -15.92
CA MET A 148 -12.21 -16.21 -17.27
C MET A 148 -12.96 -15.44 -18.38
N ARG A 149 -14.10 -14.82 -18.06
CA ARG A 149 -14.86 -13.97 -19.00
C ARG A 149 -14.46 -12.50 -18.94
N ALA A 150 -13.78 -12.07 -17.88
CA ALA A 150 -13.37 -10.68 -17.72
C ALA A 150 -12.30 -10.30 -18.75
N SER A 151 -12.40 -9.10 -19.31
CA SER A 151 -11.37 -8.54 -20.20
C SER A 151 -10.08 -8.22 -19.45
N ASP A 152 -10.19 -7.85 -18.17
CA ASP A 152 -9.09 -7.66 -17.23
C ASP A 152 -9.40 -8.44 -15.93
N PRO A 153 -8.91 -9.68 -15.80
CA PRO A 153 -9.10 -10.49 -14.60
C PRO A 153 -8.52 -9.84 -13.34
N GLY A 154 -7.46 -9.04 -13.45
CA GLY A 154 -6.85 -8.35 -12.32
C GLY A 154 -7.78 -7.27 -11.75
N ALA A 155 -8.37 -6.46 -12.63
CA ALA A 155 -9.39 -5.48 -12.23
C ALA A 155 -10.62 -6.15 -11.62
N ALA A 156 -11.10 -7.27 -12.19
CA ALA A 156 -12.24 -8.01 -11.66
C ALA A 156 -11.96 -8.60 -10.27
N ILE A 157 -10.74 -9.10 -10.00
CA ILE A 157 -10.32 -9.53 -8.66
C ILE A 157 -10.39 -8.36 -7.69
N LEU A 158 -9.81 -7.21 -8.05
CA LEU A 158 -9.80 -6.02 -7.18
C LEU A 158 -11.22 -5.50 -6.89
N GLU A 159 -12.10 -5.54 -7.87
CA GLU A 159 -13.52 -5.19 -7.70
C GLU A 159 -14.22 -6.15 -6.73
N MET A 160 -14.07 -7.48 -6.94
CA MET A 160 -14.67 -8.50 -6.08
C MET A 160 -14.15 -8.49 -4.65
N MET A 161 -12.86 -8.22 -4.47
CA MET A 161 -12.28 -8.06 -3.13
C MET A 161 -12.85 -6.85 -2.39
N GLY A 162 -13.49 -5.92 -3.11
CA GLY A 162 -13.89 -4.63 -2.60
C GLY A 162 -12.66 -3.76 -2.33
N PRO A 163 -12.85 -2.52 -1.84
CA PRO A 163 -11.74 -1.79 -1.23
C PRO A 163 -11.10 -2.70 -0.18
N ALA A 164 -9.77 -2.84 -0.21
CA ALA A 164 -9.05 -3.64 0.76
C ALA A 164 -9.61 -3.34 2.15
N THR A 165 -10.08 -4.37 2.87
CA THR A 165 -10.49 -4.23 4.27
C THR A 165 -9.23 -3.96 5.08
N GLU A 166 -8.77 -2.72 5.02
CA GLU A 166 -7.78 -2.16 5.91
C GLU A 166 -8.40 -2.10 7.32
N GLN A 167 -7.58 -2.37 8.34
CA GLN A 167 -7.76 -1.65 9.59
C GLN A 167 -8.00 -0.19 9.22
N VAL A 168 -9.17 0.36 9.56
CA VAL A 168 -9.56 1.70 9.15
C VAL A 168 -8.50 2.69 9.62
N LEU A 169 -7.56 3.02 8.75
CA LEU A 169 -6.82 4.24 8.87
C LEU A 169 -7.84 5.34 8.54
N PRO A 170 -7.90 6.42 9.33
CA PRO A 170 -8.88 7.50 9.16
C PRO A 170 -8.77 8.24 7.82
N VAL A 171 -7.84 7.82 6.96
CA VAL A 171 -7.52 8.46 5.69
C VAL A 171 -7.36 7.39 4.61
N LYS A 172 -7.98 7.64 3.45
CA LYS A 172 -7.92 6.73 2.29
C LYS A 172 -6.45 6.44 1.94
N PRO A 173 -6.04 5.18 1.69
CA PRO A 173 -4.68 4.87 1.26
C PRO A 173 -4.30 5.67 -0.01
N GLY A 174 -3.16 6.35 0.06
CA GLY A 174 -2.69 7.28 -0.97
C GLY A 174 -3.35 8.66 -0.98
N ALA A 175 -4.17 9.02 0.01
CA ALA A 175 -4.68 10.39 0.17
C ALA A 175 -3.66 11.31 0.86
N VAL A 176 -2.80 10.77 1.74
CA VAL A 176 -1.66 11.46 2.35
C VAL A 176 -0.38 10.90 1.73
N VAL A 177 0.47 11.79 1.23
CA VAL A 177 1.81 11.44 0.73
C VAL A 177 2.73 11.16 1.92
N VAL A 178 3.31 9.96 1.99
CA VAL A 178 4.26 9.60 3.04
C VAL A 178 5.69 9.73 2.51
N LYS A 179 6.51 10.54 3.18
CA LYS A 179 7.94 10.69 2.90
C LYS A 179 8.77 10.15 4.07
N VAL A 180 9.76 9.32 3.75
CA VAL A 180 10.78 8.85 4.71
C VAL A 180 12.13 9.44 4.29
N CYS A 181 12.73 10.24 5.15
CA CYS A 181 13.88 11.09 4.82
C CYS A 181 15.16 10.65 5.54
N GLY A 182 16.31 10.90 4.92
CA GLY A 182 17.63 10.55 5.47
C GLY A 182 17.98 9.08 5.29
N VAL A 183 17.42 8.45 4.24
CA VAL A 183 17.71 7.06 3.88
C VAL A 183 19.07 7.01 3.20
N VAL A 184 19.98 6.21 3.75
CA VAL A 184 21.35 6.04 3.21
C VAL A 184 21.55 4.64 2.66
N ARG A 185 20.84 3.65 3.22
CA ARG A 185 21.03 2.24 2.90
C ARG A 185 19.91 1.72 1.98
N PRO A 186 20.22 0.93 0.94
CA PRO A 186 19.20 0.39 0.04
C PRO A 186 18.15 -0.51 0.74
N GLU A 187 18.54 -1.22 1.79
CA GLU A 187 17.64 -2.04 2.61
C GLU A 187 16.58 -1.21 3.35
N ASP A 188 16.96 -0.04 3.87
CA ASP A 188 16.03 0.89 4.52
C ASP A 188 15.06 1.47 3.49
N ALA A 189 15.56 1.79 2.29
CA ALA A 189 14.73 2.24 1.18
C ALA A 189 13.67 1.18 0.83
N ARG A 190 14.08 -0.09 0.70
CA ARG A 190 13.18 -1.23 0.46
C ARG A 190 12.13 -1.36 1.56
N CYS A 191 12.56 -1.28 2.82
CA CYS A 191 11.66 -1.36 3.97
C CYS A 191 10.61 -0.25 3.93
N ALA A 192 11.04 1.00 3.72
CA ALA A 192 10.16 2.15 3.67
C ALA A 192 9.13 2.06 2.53
N VAL A 193 9.55 1.69 1.31
CA VAL A 193 8.60 1.56 0.18
C VAL A 193 7.66 0.36 0.34
N ALA A 194 8.13 -0.75 0.93
CA ALA A 194 7.27 -1.90 1.24
C ALA A 194 6.23 -1.57 2.33
N ALA A 195 6.56 -0.66 3.25
CA ALA A 195 5.65 -0.12 4.25
C ALA A 195 4.70 0.98 3.71
N GLY A 196 4.82 1.35 2.43
CA GLY A 196 3.91 2.31 1.78
C GLY A 196 4.45 3.73 1.63
N ALA A 197 5.75 3.98 1.85
CA ALA A 197 6.33 5.30 1.60
C ALA A 197 6.24 5.68 0.11
N ASN A 198 5.75 6.89 -0.16
CA ASN A 198 5.65 7.45 -1.51
C ASN A 198 6.93 8.15 -1.95
N LEU A 199 7.65 8.74 -1.01
CA LEU A 199 8.85 9.54 -1.25
C LEU A 199 9.99 9.05 -0.34
N ILE A 200 11.18 8.85 -0.91
CA ILE A 200 12.40 8.46 -0.19
C ILE A 200 13.42 9.59 -0.29
N GLY A 201 13.74 10.23 0.83
CA GLY A 201 14.69 11.34 0.90
C GLY A 201 16.13 10.87 1.12
N VAL A 202 17.03 11.23 0.22
CA VAL A 202 18.49 11.06 0.35
C VAL A 202 19.13 12.43 0.61
N ILE A 203 19.88 12.58 1.71
CA ILE A 203 20.39 13.89 2.13
C ILE A 203 21.78 14.13 1.58
N PHE A 204 21.98 15.15 0.76
CA PHE A 204 23.30 15.59 0.30
C PHE A 204 23.90 16.69 1.18
N ALA A 205 23.07 17.40 1.94
CA ALA A 205 23.49 18.38 2.93
C ALA A 205 24.34 17.76 4.05
N LYS A 206 25.27 18.55 4.60
CA LYS A 206 26.13 18.14 5.70
C LYS A 206 25.29 17.77 6.92
N SER A 207 25.28 16.48 7.27
CA SER A 207 24.51 15.95 8.39
C SER A 207 25.01 14.56 8.80
N LYS A 208 24.50 14.02 9.91
CA LYS A 208 24.76 12.62 10.31
C LYS A 208 24.22 11.59 9.32
N ARG A 209 23.29 12.00 8.45
CA ARG A 209 22.60 11.16 7.45
C ARG A 209 23.00 11.56 6.02
N GLN A 210 24.14 12.26 5.87
CA GLN A 210 24.62 12.66 4.56
C GLN A 210 24.99 11.42 3.74
N ALA A 211 24.48 11.35 2.51
CA ALA A 211 24.75 10.31 1.54
C ALA A 211 25.73 10.80 0.48
N SER A 212 26.59 9.89 0.00
CA SER A 212 27.35 10.09 -1.24
C SER A 212 26.45 9.94 -2.47
N VAL A 213 26.95 10.31 -3.65
CA VAL A 213 26.22 10.12 -4.91
C VAL A 213 26.00 8.63 -5.18
N GLU A 214 26.99 7.80 -4.89
CA GLU A 214 26.94 6.34 -5.08
C GLU A 214 25.90 5.69 -4.15
N GLN A 215 25.84 6.13 -2.89
CA GLN A 215 24.80 5.67 -1.96
C GLN A 215 23.40 6.08 -2.42
N ALA A 216 23.25 7.33 -2.90
CA ALA A 216 21.99 7.81 -3.45
C ALA A 216 21.57 7.04 -4.71
N GLN A 217 22.52 6.66 -5.58
CA GLN A 217 22.25 5.81 -6.75
C GLN A 217 21.76 4.41 -6.34
N ALA A 218 22.41 3.79 -5.35
CA ALA A 218 22.01 2.47 -4.85
C ALA A 218 20.60 2.49 -4.23
N VAL A 219 20.29 3.53 -3.44
CA VAL A 219 18.92 3.76 -2.94
C VAL A 219 17.94 3.96 -4.10
N ALA A 220 18.29 4.78 -5.08
CA ALA A 220 17.43 5.05 -6.22
C ALA A 220 17.16 3.80 -7.07
N GLU A 221 18.13 2.92 -7.24
CA GLU A 221 17.96 1.66 -7.96
C GLU A 221 16.93 0.75 -7.27
N VAL A 222 17.00 0.61 -5.94
CA VAL A 222 16.02 -0.19 -5.18
C VAL A 222 14.62 0.39 -5.31
N VAL A 223 14.48 1.71 -5.15
CA VAL A 223 13.19 2.40 -5.24
C VAL A 223 12.60 2.25 -6.66
N ARG A 224 13.42 2.42 -7.69
CA ARG A 224 13.03 2.23 -9.10
C ARG A 224 12.59 0.81 -9.39
N ARG A 225 13.35 -0.19 -8.92
CA ARG A 225 13.01 -1.61 -9.10
C ARG A 225 11.71 -1.98 -8.39
N PHE A 226 11.46 -1.43 -7.20
CA PHE A 226 10.19 -1.61 -6.48
C PHE A 226 9.01 -1.01 -7.26
N GLY A 227 9.22 0.19 -7.82
CA GLY A 227 8.22 0.87 -8.66
C GLY A 227 8.24 0.45 -10.13
N GLU A 228 8.83 -0.69 -10.48
CA GLU A 228 8.90 -1.28 -11.83
C GLU A 228 9.30 -0.31 -12.96
N ARG A 229 10.30 0.55 -12.70
CA ARG A 229 10.79 1.54 -13.66
C ARG A 229 12.30 1.54 -13.81
N ALA A 230 12.80 1.95 -14.98
CA ALA A 230 14.23 2.05 -15.26
C ALA A 230 14.79 3.47 -15.12
N ALA A 231 13.93 4.50 -15.17
CA ALA A 231 14.33 5.91 -15.24
C ALA A 231 13.59 6.77 -14.20
N PRO A 232 14.08 7.99 -13.94
CA PRO A 232 13.39 8.94 -13.08
C PRO A 232 12.01 9.34 -13.60
N VAL A 233 11.04 9.53 -12.71
CA VAL A 233 9.71 10.05 -13.03
C VAL A 233 9.80 11.57 -13.04
N ARG A 234 9.47 12.17 -14.17
CA ARG A 234 9.58 13.60 -14.41
C ARG A 234 8.23 14.31 -14.27
N ALA A 235 8.28 15.59 -13.90
CA ALA A 235 7.11 16.44 -13.86
C ALA A 235 6.58 16.66 -15.27
N ALA A 236 5.26 16.54 -15.46
CA ALA A 236 4.63 16.88 -16.72
C ALA A 236 4.70 18.40 -16.94
N ARG A 237 5.11 18.83 -18.13
CA ARG A 237 5.13 20.26 -18.49
C ARG A 237 3.70 20.79 -18.54
N GLY A 238 3.33 21.67 -17.60
CA GLY A 238 2.08 22.42 -17.67
C GLY A 238 2.21 23.58 -18.65
N GLY A 239 1.26 23.75 -19.56
CA GLY A 239 1.15 24.96 -20.38
C GLY A 239 0.74 26.17 -19.52
N ASP A 240 1.23 27.36 -19.90
CA ASP A 240 1.15 28.65 -19.20
C ASP A 240 -0.28 29.24 -19.04
N GLY A 241 -1.24 28.51 -18.44
CA GLY A 241 -2.67 28.82 -18.60
C GLY A 241 -3.57 29.00 -17.36
N ALA A 242 -3.13 28.75 -16.12
CA ALA A 242 -3.99 28.89 -14.94
C ALA A 242 -3.31 29.69 -13.83
N GLY A 243 -4.08 30.43 -13.03
CA GLY A 243 -3.55 31.28 -11.95
C GLY A 243 -2.56 30.53 -11.05
N ALA A 244 -1.50 31.20 -10.62
CA ALA A 244 -0.32 30.56 -10.01
C ALA A 244 -0.63 29.57 -8.86
N LEU A 245 -1.68 29.85 -8.07
CA LEU A 245 -2.16 29.06 -6.94
C LEU A 245 -3.03 27.87 -7.35
N GLU A 246 -3.97 28.04 -8.28
CA GLU A 246 -4.72 26.92 -8.88
C GLU A 246 -3.75 25.96 -9.59
N GLY A 247 -2.69 26.51 -10.20
CA GLY A 247 -1.57 25.75 -10.74
C GLY A 247 -0.80 24.96 -9.67
N PHE A 248 -0.57 25.52 -8.48
CA PHE A 248 0.18 24.85 -7.41
C PHE A 248 -0.55 23.62 -6.86
N ALA A 249 -1.85 23.74 -6.52
CA ALA A 249 -2.64 22.60 -6.08
C ALA A 249 -2.70 21.50 -7.16
N GLY A 250 -2.78 21.91 -8.44
CA GLY A 250 -2.68 21.00 -9.59
C GLY A 250 -1.34 20.26 -9.65
N ARG A 251 -0.20 20.95 -9.45
CA ARG A 251 1.15 20.37 -9.37
C ARG A 251 1.29 19.41 -8.19
N CYS A 252 0.80 19.78 -7.00
CA CYS A 252 0.73 18.86 -5.85
C CYS A 252 -0.07 17.60 -6.18
N GLY A 253 -1.23 17.75 -6.83
CA GLY A 253 -2.04 16.64 -7.30
C GLY A 253 -1.32 15.74 -8.31
N ALA A 254 -0.52 16.33 -9.21
CA ALA A 254 0.30 15.60 -10.17
C ALA A 254 1.42 14.82 -9.47
N LEU A 255 2.14 15.43 -8.52
CA LEU A 255 3.14 14.76 -7.69
C LEU A 255 2.52 13.57 -6.95
N ARG A 256 1.37 13.76 -6.28
CA ARG A 256 0.66 12.68 -5.57
C ARG A 256 0.28 11.54 -6.51
N ARG A 257 -0.21 11.83 -7.72
CA ARG A 257 -0.52 10.79 -8.72
C ARG A 257 0.73 10.06 -9.17
N ALA A 258 1.83 10.77 -9.40
CA ALA A 258 3.11 10.19 -9.81
C ALA A 258 3.65 9.23 -8.73
N CYS A 259 3.64 9.65 -7.45
CA CYS A 259 4.17 8.85 -6.35
C CYS A 259 3.19 7.81 -5.78
N LYS A 260 1.94 7.74 -6.28
CA LYS A 260 0.92 6.79 -5.79
C LYS A 260 1.24 5.34 -6.16
N ARG A 261 1.80 5.10 -7.35
CA ARG A 261 2.08 3.75 -7.87
C ARG A 261 3.57 3.43 -7.92
N THR A 262 4.42 4.44 -8.00
CA THR A 262 5.87 4.27 -8.08
C THR A 262 6.52 5.27 -7.12
N PRO A 263 7.20 4.81 -6.06
CA PRO A 263 7.81 5.73 -5.12
C PRO A 263 8.92 6.56 -5.79
N LEU A 264 9.09 7.79 -5.31
CA LEU A 264 10.04 8.74 -5.87
C LEU A 264 11.22 8.96 -4.91
N VAL A 265 12.39 9.23 -5.47
CA VAL A 265 13.61 9.56 -4.75
C VAL A 265 13.78 11.07 -4.74
N VAL A 266 13.97 11.64 -3.56
CA VAL A 266 14.10 13.08 -3.33
C VAL A 266 15.52 13.38 -2.85
N GLY A 267 16.29 14.12 -3.63
CA GLY A 267 17.58 14.64 -3.19
C GLY A 267 17.39 15.87 -2.29
N VAL A 268 17.88 15.83 -1.05
CA VAL A 268 17.72 16.92 -0.07
C VAL A 268 18.99 17.74 0.03
N PHE A 269 18.85 19.04 -0.21
CA PHE A 269 19.91 20.04 -0.20
C PHE A 269 19.58 21.13 0.82
N MET A 270 20.60 21.77 1.36
CA MET A 270 20.52 22.86 2.32
C MET A 270 21.69 23.81 2.05
N ASP A 271 21.38 24.95 1.43
CA ASP A 271 22.33 26.05 1.20
C ASP A 271 23.58 25.67 0.37
N GLN A 272 23.50 24.63 -0.48
CA GLN A 272 24.53 24.37 -1.48
C GLN A 272 24.36 25.28 -2.71
N GLU A 273 25.47 25.51 -3.41
CA GLU A 273 25.49 26.26 -4.66
C GLU A 273 24.64 25.58 -5.75
N LEU A 274 24.02 26.39 -6.61
CA LEU A 274 23.07 25.93 -7.62
C LEU A 274 23.67 24.84 -8.54
N ASP A 275 24.90 25.04 -8.98
CA ASP A 275 25.59 24.09 -9.87
C ASP A 275 25.89 22.77 -9.17
N GLU A 276 26.18 22.80 -7.87
CA GLU A 276 26.36 21.58 -7.07
C GLU A 276 25.05 20.81 -6.94
N VAL A 277 23.93 21.50 -6.71
CA VAL A 277 22.59 20.88 -6.65
C VAL A 277 22.26 20.18 -7.96
N VAL A 278 22.44 20.88 -9.09
CA VAL A 278 22.18 20.34 -10.44
C VAL A 278 23.08 19.13 -10.72
N GLN A 279 24.38 19.23 -10.44
CA GLN A 279 25.33 18.15 -10.69
C GLN A 279 24.99 16.90 -9.88
N ARG A 280 24.77 17.04 -8.57
CA ARG A 280 24.48 15.89 -7.69
C ARG A 280 23.11 15.28 -7.98
N ALA A 281 22.08 16.09 -8.21
CA ALA A 281 20.75 15.59 -8.56
C ALA A 281 20.78 14.80 -9.88
N GLY A 282 21.50 15.31 -10.88
CA GLY A 282 21.71 14.64 -12.17
C GLY A 282 22.48 13.33 -12.01
N ALA A 283 23.62 13.35 -11.31
CA ALA A 283 24.47 12.18 -11.13
C ALA A 283 23.78 11.07 -10.33
N ALA A 284 23.04 11.42 -9.28
CA ALA A 284 22.26 10.45 -8.50
C ALA A 284 20.99 9.98 -9.23
N GLY A 285 20.54 10.73 -10.24
CA GLY A 285 19.30 10.46 -10.97
C GLY A 285 18.06 10.56 -10.08
N VAL A 286 18.01 11.51 -9.16
CA VAL A 286 16.83 11.69 -8.31
C VAL A 286 15.61 12.12 -9.14
N ASP A 287 14.42 11.79 -8.64
CA ASP A 287 13.15 12.19 -9.26
C ASP A 287 12.82 13.65 -8.91
N ALA A 288 13.14 14.04 -7.68
CA ALA A 288 12.84 15.35 -7.09
C ALA A 288 14.05 15.96 -6.37
N VAL A 289 14.05 17.29 -6.24
CA VAL A 289 14.97 18.07 -5.41
C VAL A 289 14.19 18.74 -4.30
N GLN A 290 14.66 18.62 -3.05
CA GLN A 290 14.13 19.32 -1.89
C GLN A 290 15.14 20.36 -1.41
N LEU A 291 14.71 21.62 -1.36
CA LEU A 291 15.48 22.75 -0.85
C LEU A 291 15.09 23.03 0.60
N HIS A 292 15.99 22.66 1.51
CA HIS A 292 15.77 22.65 2.95
C HIS A 292 16.36 23.88 3.66
N GLY A 293 17.21 24.66 3.00
CA GLY A 293 17.89 25.82 3.57
C GLY A 293 17.11 27.13 3.43
N LYS A 294 17.89 28.20 3.25
CA LYS A 294 17.45 29.59 3.08
C LYS A 294 17.40 30.02 1.62
N GLU A 295 17.39 29.06 0.68
CA GLU A 295 17.36 29.32 -0.76
C GLU A 295 16.13 30.18 -1.10
N GLY A 296 16.37 31.34 -1.71
CA GLY A 296 15.34 32.32 -2.09
C GLY A 296 14.67 32.00 -3.43
N GLU A 297 13.67 32.80 -3.80
CA GLU A 297 12.87 32.62 -5.02
C GLU A 297 13.70 32.62 -6.30
N ASP A 298 14.68 33.51 -6.40
CA ASP A 298 15.59 33.58 -7.54
C ASP A 298 16.30 32.24 -7.74
N PHE A 299 16.85 31.66 -6.67
CA PHE A 299 17.51 30.35 -6.70
C PHE A 299 16.55 29.25 -7.19
N VAL A 300 15.31 29.24 -6.71
CA VAL A 300 14.30 28.25 -7.12
C VAL A 300 13.96 28.43 -8.60
N GLY A 301 13.79 29.67 -9.07
CA GLY A 301 13.54 30.00 -10.47
C GLY A 301 14.69 29.56 -11.38
N GLU A 302 15.92 29.79 -10.96
CA GLU A 302 17.11 29.33 -11.69
C GLU A 302 17.21 27.81 -11.73
N LEU A 303 16.96 27.14 -10.60
CA LEU A 303 16.95 25.68 -10.52
C LEU A 303 15.87 25.09 -11.44
N ARG A 304 14.67 25.65 -11.45
CA ARG A 304 13.59 25.25 -12.36
C ARG A 304 14.03 25.36 -13.81
N ARG A 305 14.75 26.43 -14.17
CA ARG A 305 15.26 26.63 -15.53
C ARG A 305 16.30 25.58 -15.92
N LYS A 306 17.17 25.19 -15.00
CA LYS A 306 18.22 24.18 -15.22
C LYS A 306 17.67 22.74 -15.18
N LEU A 307 16.61 22.50 -14.42
CA LEU A 307 15.96 21.20 -14.23
C LEU A 307 14.44 21.28 -14.50
N PRO A 308 14.01 21.57 -15.74
CA PRO A 308 12.61 21.90 -16.06
C PRO A 308 11.63 20.78 -15.71
N ASP A 309 12.06 19.53 -15.90
CA ASP A 309 11.22 18.35 -15.74
C ASP A 309 11.43 17.63 -14.38
N THR A 310 12.20 18.23 -13.45
CA THR A 310 12.44 17.66 -12.11
C THR A 310 11.46 18.24 -11.10
N TRP A 311 10.92 17.42 -10.20
CA TRP A 311 10.04 17.92 -9.14
C TRP A 311 10.83 18.75 -8.13
N ILE A 312 10.31 19.91 -7.71
CA ILE A 312 10.96 20.79 -6.73
C ILE A 312 10.08 20.92 -5.49
N LEU A 313 10.64 20.58 -4.33
CA LEU A 313 10.05 20.74 -3.01
C LEU A 313 10.78 21.86 -2.28
N LYS A 314 10.04 22.77 -1.62
CA LYS A 314 10.63 23.79 -0.75
C LYS A 314 10.18 23.62 0.69
N VAL A 315 11.15 23.65 1.61
CA VAL A 315 10.88 23.67 3.05
C VAL A 315 10.76 25.11 3.55
N VAL A 316 9.72 25.34 4.36
CA VAL A 316 9.54 26.55 5.15
C VAL A 316 9.58 26.17 6.63
N HIS A 317 10.52 26.79 7.34
CA HIS A 317 10.77 26.52 8.76
C HIS A 317 9.86 27.35 9.66
N LEU A 318 9.25 26.69 10.64
CA LEU A 318 8.38 27.27 11.66
C LEU A 318 8.97 27.07 13.07
N PRO A 319 8.75 28.00 14.01
CA PRO A 319 9.18 27.81 15.39
C PRO A 319 8.41 26.64 16.05
N PRO A 320 9.01 25.92 17.02
CA PRO A 320 8.33 24.85 17.75
C PRO A 320 7.24 25.42 18.66
N SER A 321 6.20 24.63 18.94
CA SER A 321 5.10 25.05 19.83
C SER A 321 5.55 25.37 21.26
N SER A 322 6.70 24.85 21.68
CA SER A 322 7.31 25.15 22.98
C SER A 322 7.88 26.57 23.07
N GLU A 323 8.19 27.21 21.95
CA GLU A 323 8.59 28.62 21.92
C GLU A 323 7.33 29.49 21.87
N LYS A 324 7.21 30.49 22.77
CA LYS A 324 6.11 31.50 22.74
C LYS A 324 6.22 32.46 21.54
N ALA A 325 6.88 32.06 20.45
CA ALA A 325 7.01 32.85 19.25
C ALA A 325 5.73 32.69 18.42
N GLU A 326 4.92 33.74 18.38
CA GLU A 326 3.71 33.75 17.56
C GLU A 326 4.11 33.73 16.07
N THR A 327 3.52 32.81 15.31
CA THR A 327 3.79 32.73 13.87
C THR A 327 3.00 33.83 13.16
N ASP A 328 3.69 34.74 12.48
CA ASP A 328 3.04 35.71 11.60
C ASP A 328 2.41 35.00 10.40
N LEU A 329 1.11 34.77 10.49
CA LEU A 329 0.35 34.04 9.48
C LEU A 329 0.24 34.80 8.15
N SER A 330 0.33 36.13 8.17
CA SER A 330 0.29 36.95 6.95
C SER A 330 1.60 36.80 6.19
N ALA A 331 2.73 36.94 6.89
CA ALA A 331 4.05 36.75 6.32
C ALA A 331 4.27 35.30 5.85
N LEU A 332 3.79 34.31 6.63
CA LEU A 332 3.85 32.91 6.24
C LEU A 332 3.04 32.63 4.98
N LYS A 333 1.80 33.13 4.90
CA LYS A 333 0.95 32.98 3.71
C LYS A 333 1.66 33.54 2.47
N ALA A 334 2.11 34.79 2.52
CA ALA A 334 2.81 35.42 1.40
C ALA A 334 4.03 34.61 0.95
N ARG A 335 4.81 34.10 1.91
CA ARG A 335 5.97 33.24 1.63
C ARG A 335 5.59 31.93 0.96
N LEU A 336 4.54 31.25 1.44
CA LEU A 336 4.07 29.99 0.85
C LEU A 336 3.48 30.19 -0.55
N GLU A 337 2.72 31.27 -0.77
CA GLU A 337 2.18 31.60 -2.09
C GLU A 337 3.31 31.85 -3.10
N SER A 338 4.34 32.58 -2.68
CA SER A 338 5.48 32.89 -3.54
C SER A 338 6.28 31.64 -3.95
N TYR A 339 6.67 30.79 -2.99
CA TYR A 339 7.31 29.52 -3.33
C TYR A 339 6.38 28.57 -4.07
N GLY A 340 5.09 28.59 -3.74
CA GLY A 340 4.06 27.80 -4.41
C GLY A 340 4.00 28.08 -5.91
N ALA A 341 4.28 29.31 -6.35
CA ALA A 341 4.36 29.64 -7.78
C ALA A 341 5.51 28.94 -8.52
N LEU A 342 6.57 28.54 -7.82
CA LEU A 342 7.82 28.01 -8.41
C LEU A 342 8.02 26.50 -8.16
N CYS A 343 7.40 25.98 -7.10
CA CYS A 343 7.58 24.61 -6.62
C CYS A 343 6.40 23.70 -6.96
N ASP A 344 6.61 22.39 -6.80
CA ASP A 344 5.60 21.34 -6.98
C ASP A 344 4.99 20.87 -5.66
N ALA A 345 5.70 21.09 -4.55
CA ALA A 345 5.18 20.85 -3.20
C ALA A 345 5.92 21.73 -2.17
N LEU A 346 5.22 22.01 -1.07
CA LEU A 346 5.74 22.76 0.07
C LEU A 346 5.75 21.87 1.30
N LEU A 347 6.77 22.02 2.13
CA LEU A 347 6.93 21.27 3.36
C LEU A 347 7.13 22.24 4.53
N LEU A 348 6.33 22.08 5.57
CA LEU A 348 6.44 22.84 6.82
C LEU A 348 7.23 22.00 7.82
N ASP A 349 8.37 22.51 8.28
CA ASP A 349 9.23 21.81 9.25
C ASP A 349 9.48 22.65 10.50
N THR A 350 9.76 21.98 11.62
CA THR A 350 10.08 22.65 12.88
C THR A 350 11.56 23.03 12.94
N SER A 351 11.83 24.31 13.18
CA SER A 351 13.18 24.84 13.39
C SER A 351 13.40 25.22 14.85
N VAL A 352 14.32 24.53 15.53
CA VAL A 352 14.77 24.91 16.90
C VAL A 352 16.00 25.80 16.81
N LYS A 353 16.00 26.94 17.51
CA LYS A 353 17.15 27.85 17.55
C LYS A 353 18.41 27.14 18.08
N GLY A 354 19.51 27.22 17.32
CA GLY A 354 20.83 26.71 17.72
C GLY A 354 21.06 25.20 17.57
N GLY A 355 20.07 24.45 17.08
CA GLY A 355 20.21 23.03 16.72
C GLY A 355 20.47 22.83 15.23
N PRO A 356 20.98 21.65 14.82
CA PRO A 356 20.99 21.28 13.39
C PRO A 356 19.57 21.34 12.84
N SER A 357 19.40 21.95 11.67
CA SER A 357 18.13 22.03 10.96
C SER A 357 17.68 20.62 10.58
N GLY A 358 16.65 20.11 11.26
CA GLY A 358 16.09 18.77 11.08
C GLY A 358 16.30 17.82 12.26
N GLY A 359 15.24 17.14 12.70
CA GLY A 359 15.31 16.06 13.69
C GLY A 359 15.36 16.50 15.16
N THR A 360 14.72 17.61 15.51
CA THR A 360 14.72 18.18 16.86
C THR A 360 13.78 17.46 17.85
N GLY A 361 12.93 16.56 17.36
CA GLY A 361 11.92 15.84 18.14
C GLY A 361 10.72 16.72 18.57
N ALA A 362 10.77 18.03 18.35
CA ALA A 362 9.69 18.96 18.65
C ALA A 362 8.82 19.19 17.41
N ALA A 363 7.51 19.29 17.62
CA ALA A 363 6.54 19.68 16.60
C ALA A 363 6.19 21.18 16.71
N PHE A 364 5.81 21.78 15.58
CA PHE A 364 5.17 23.09 15.52
C PHE A 364 3.64 22.94 15.66
N ASP A 365 2.92 24.06 15.76
CA ASP A 365 1.46 24.02 15.83
C ASP A 365 0.86 23.60 14.47
N TRP A 366 0.39 22.35 14.40
CA TRP A 366 -0.17 21.79 13.18
C TRP A 366 -1.44 22.50 12.68
N GLN A 367 -2.10 23.34 13.49
CA GLN A 367 -3.20 24.19 13.02
C GLN A 367 -2.77 25.15 11.91
N VAL A 368 -1.49 25.52 11.87
CA VAL A 368 -0.91 26.29 10.76
C VAL A 368 -1.03 25.52 9.44
N ALA A 369 -0.75 24.21 9.44
CA ALA A 369 -0.88 23.38 8.26
C ALA A 369 -2.35 23.23 7.83
N ARG A 370 -3.26 23.04 8.78
CA ARG A 370 -4.71 23.01 8.49
C ARG A 370 -5.16 24.31 7.81
N LYS A 371 -4.76 25.46 8.36
CA LYS A 371 -5.09 26.78 7.81
C LYS A 371 -4.52 26.98 6.41
N ALA A 372 -3.30 26.55 6.14
CA ALA A 372 -2.71 26.63 4.81
C ALA A 372 -3.55 25.91 3.75
N GLN A 373 -4.09 24.73 4.08
CA GLN A 373 -4.88 23.95 3.13
C GLN A 373 -6.32 24.45 3.00
N GLU A 374 -7.02 24.63 4.13
CA GLU A 374 -8.45 24.95 4.14
C GLU A 374 -8.72 26.41 3.79
N ALA A 375 -7.91 27.34 4.30
CA ALA A 375 -8.14 28.77 4.13
C ALA A 375 -7.33 29.38 2.97
N TRP A 376 -6.15 28.83 2.66
CA TRP A 376 -5.28 29.39 1.62
C TRP A 376 -5.20 28.52 0.36
N GLY A 377 -5.78 27.32 0.36
CA GLY A 377 -5.74 26.42 -0.79
C GLY A 377 -4.33 25.92 -1.13
N LEU A 378 -3.44 25.87 -0.14
CA LEU A 378 -2.04 25.48 -0.27
C LEU A 378 -1.82 24.11 0.40
N PRO A 379 -1.82 23.00 -0.37
CA PRO A 379 -1.47 21.68 0.12
C PRO A 379 -0.03 21.68 0.67
N VAL A 380 0.17 21.18 1.89
CA VAL A 380 1.49 21.15 2.55
C VAL A 380 1.82 19.78 3.13
N ILE A 381 3.09 19.41 3.03
CA ILE A 381 3.68 18.27 3.73
C ILE A 381 4.10 18.73 5.12
N VAL A 382 3.72 18.01 6.17
CA VAL A 382 4.11 18.34 7.56
C VAL A 382 5.31 17.48 7.96
N ALA A 383 6.33 18.12 8.52
CA ALA A 383 7.53 17.49 9.05
C ALA A 383 7.86 18.04 10.44
N GLY A 384 8.90 17.46 11.06
CA GLY A 384 9.41 17.91 12.36
C GLY A 384 8.73 17.19 13.52
N GLY A 385 9.52 16.39 14.25
CA GLY A 385 9.07 15.71 15.47
C GLY A 385 8.04 14.59 15.27
N LEU A 386 7.80 14.13 14.02
CA LEU A 386 6.86 13.02 13.77
C LEU A 386 7.43 11.68 14.21
N THR A 387 6.59 10.87 14.86
CA THR A 387 6.85 9.52 15.37
C THR A 387 5.66 8.60 15.07
N ASP A 388 5.85 7.30 15.27
CA ASP A 388 4.78 6.29 15.22
C ASP A 388 3.63 6.58 16.21
N THR A 389 3.92 7.27 17.30
CA THR A 389 2.93 7.62 18.33
C THR A 389 2.12 8.88 18.07
N ASN A 390 2.58 9.81 17.23
CA ASN A 390 1.90 11.12 17.04
C ASN A 390 1.39 11.37 15.61
N VAL A 391 1.91 10.65 14.61
CA VAL A 391 1.55 10.88 13.21
C VAL A 391 0.07 10.58 12.93
N GLY A 392 -0.51 9.62 13.63
CA GLY A 392 -1.93 9.29 13.51
C GLY A 392 -2.85 10.44 13.95
N GLU A 393 -2.50 11.13 15.03
CA GLU A 393 -3.24 12.30 15.52
C GLU A 393 -3.14 13.47 14.54
N LEU A 394 -1.94 13.76 14.03
CA LEU A 394 -1.73 14.76 12.98
C LEU A 394 -2.62 14.48 11.77
N VAL A 395 -2.57 13.24 11.26
CA VAL A 395 -3.28 12.87 10.05
C VAL A 395 -4.79 12.93 10.24
N ALA A 396 -5.31 12.46 11.38
CA ALA A 396 -6.74 12.50 11.69
C ALA A 396 -7.26 13.94 11.97
N GLY A 397 -6.48 14.75 12.68
CA GLY A 397 -6.90 16.08 13.12
C GLY A 397 -6.70 17.20 12.09
N VAL A 398 -5.65 17.09 11.26
CA VAL A 398 -5.23 18.15 10.32
C VAL A 398 -5.42 17.72 8.87
N GLY A 399 -5.33 16.43 8.56
CA GLY A 399 -5.42 15.92 7.19
C GLY A 399 -4.44 16.58 6.21
N PRO A 400 -3.12 16.60 6.50
CA PRO A 400 -2.15 17.26 5.63
C PRO A 400 -2.03 16.54 4.28
N PHE A 401 -1.56 17.25 3.26
CA PHE A 401 -1.29 16.70 1.93
C PHE A 401 -0.26 15.57 1.99
N GLY A 402 0.71 15.70 2.89
CA GLY A 402 1.68 14.66 3.19
C GLY A 402 2.28 14.78 4.58
N VAL A 403 3.05 13.77 4.95
CA VAL A 403 3.89 13.75 6.15
C VAL A 403 5.32 13.38 5.77
N ASP A 404 6.30 13.96 6.44
CA ASP A 404 7.72 13.63 6.29
C ASP A 404 8.32 13.24 7.64
N VAL A 405 8.86 12.03 7.71
CA VAL A 405 9.49 11.49 8.92
C VAL A 405 10.96 11.14 8.64
N ALA A 406 11.80 11.33 9.65
CA ALA A 406 13.22 11.05 9.54
C ALA A 406 13.79 10.35 10.78
N SER A 407 13.93 11.04 11.92
CA SER A 407 14.52 10.45 13.14
C SER A 407 13.54 9.71 14.04
N GLY A 408 12.23 9.77 13.73
CA GLY A 408 11.19 9.12 14.52
C GLY A 408 10.87 7.69 14.10
N VAL A 409 11.60 7.14 13.12
CA VAL A 409 11.47 5.76 12.61
C VAL A 409 12.83 5.12 12.40
#